data_AF-A0A0S2S2M4-F1
#
_entry.id   AF-A0A0S2S2M4-F1
#
_cell.length_a   1.000
_cell.length_b   1.000
_cell.length_c   1.000
_cell.angle_alpha   90.00
_cell.angle_beta   90.00
_cell.angle_gamma   90.00
#
_symmetry.space_group_name_H-M   'P 1'
#
loop_
_entity.id
_entity.type
_entity.pdbx_description
1 polymer ?
#
loop_
_entity_poly.entity_id
_entity_poly.type
_entity_poly.pdbx_seq_one_letter_code
_entity_poly.pdbx_strand_id
1 'polypeptide(L)'
;MKFKAQEKQNQLIENISSLHLVVGVDIAQESHVARAVSFRGIALGSPLEFGSYDEGFQLFGRWIQDLLKSYKLSKIIVGMEPTGHYWLSLARWLSSRGIEAVLVNPHLVKKNKENRDNTPSKSDRKDALVIADMVKNGYYSPVRFNPEAYEELRILMANRDTVTKRLNSAVNQIHRWVDIVFPELRHVFKILTCTSAIATLRLFPLPKEISRLTTEQVIAGWKQYVKRHAGLQRAEQLITFAKRSVGATKALHAYKIHLDQLLEEYDLAQRQLEQIAHEAHLVLERIPYAQKLLTIRGVNVTSLAGVLVEAGDLSGYAHGNALLRHAGLNLAEASSGKWRGKMVLSKRGRPRLRRFIYLMTMCMVMTNPDVRALHHYNVDVKKLKKMKSIMKLCGKVARMLVGLAKSSEAYSSAKVFPQSA
;
A
#
# COMPACT_ATOMS: atom_id res chain seq x y z
N MET A 1 -22.32 13.14 14.72
CA MET A 1 -21.73 12.11 15.61
C MET A 1 -20.46 12.65 16.27
N LYS A 2 -20.57 13.30 17.43
CA LYS A 2 -19.44 13.76 18.27
C LYS A 2 -19.04 12.75 19.37
N PHE A 3 -19.58 11.53 19.31
CA PHE A 3 -19.74 10.66 20.48
C PHE A 3 -18.97 9.33 20.42
N LYS A 4 -17.69 9.29 19.99
CA LYS A 4 -16.98 7.98 19.88
C LYS A 4 -15.48 7.94 20.23
N ALA A 5 -14.77 9.06 20.23
CA ALA A 5 -13.31 9.04 20.44
C ALA A 5 -12.94 9.06 21.93
N GLN A 6 -13.59 9.92 22.72
CA GLN A 6 -13.34 10.06 24.16
C GLN A 6 -13.71 8.77 24.90
N GLU A 7 -14.89 8.20 24.63
CA GLU A 7 -15.35 6.93 25.23
C GLU A 7 -14.42 5.77 24.91
N LYS A 8 -13.92 5.69 23.67
CA LYS A 8 -12.95 4.65 23.28
C LYS A 8 -11.64 4.79 24.06
N GLN A 9 -11.15 6.02 24.24
CA GLN A 9 -9.93 6.25 25.02
C GLN A 9 -10.14 5.89 26.49
N ASN A 10 -11.28 6.27 27.07
CA ASN A 10 -11.63 5.92 28.44
C ASN A 10 -11.68 4.40 28.64
N GLN A 11 -12.29 3.65 27.71
CA GLN A 11 -12.28 2.18 27.75
C GLN A 11 -10.86 1.59 27.77
N LEU A 12 -9.93 2.11 26.96
CA LEU A 12 -8.56 1.60 26.91
C LEU A 12 -7.79 1.88 28.22
N ILE A 13 -8.10 2.97 28.90
CA ILE A 13 -7.54 3.32 30.20
C ILE A 13 -8.15 2.42 31.28
N GLU A 14 -9.48 2.26 31.29
CA GLU A 14 -10.23 1.43 32.24
C GLU A 14 -9.84 -0.06 32.17
N ASN A 15 -9.40 -0.53 31.01
CA ASN A 15 -8.87 -1.89 30.85
C ASN A 15 -7.63 -2.16 31.73
N ILE A 16 -6.89 -1.13 32.13
CA ILE A 16 -5.66 -1.25 32.91
C ILE A 16 -5.99 -1.05 34.39
N SER A 17 -5.81 -2.11 35.16
CA SER A 17 -6.14 -2.14 36.59
C SER A 17 -4.91 -2.27 37.49
N SER A 18 -5.10 -2.15 38.80
CA SER A 18 -4.05 -2.34 39.82
C SER A 18 -3.38 -3.71 39.82
N LEU A 19 -3.96 -4.70 39.13
CA LEU A 19 -3.45 -6.06 39.00
C LEU A 19 -2.59 -6.28 37.75
N HIS A 20 -2.41 -5.25 36.92
CA HIS A 20 -1.65 -5.35 35.67
C HIS A 20 -0.17 -5.06 35.85
N LEU A 21 0.64 -5.94 35.27
CA LEU A 21 2.01 -5.68 34.85
C LEU A 21 1.96 -5.08 33.43
N VAL A 22 2.38 -3.82 33.29
CA VAL A 22 2.47 -3.15 31.99
C VAL A 22 3.91 -3.23 31.52
N VAL A 23 4.16 -3.91 30.41
CA VAL A 23 5.50 -4.06 29.84
C VAL A 23 5.58 -3.28 28.55
N GLY A 24 6.57 -2.42 28.40
CA GLY A 24 6.94 -1.83 27.12
C GLY A 24 8.18 -2.52 26.57
N VAL A 25 8.16 -2.82 25.27
CA VAL A 25 9.25 -3.48 24.55
C VAL A 25 9.67 -2.60 23.39
N ASP A 26 10.93 -2.18 23.41
CA ASP A 26 11.58 -1.59 22.25
C ASP A 26 12.14 -2.70 21.35
N ILE A 27 11.74 -2.66 20.07
CA ILE A 27 11.99 -3.73 19.11
C ILE A 27 13.13 -3.34 18.18
N ALA A 28 14.24 -4.07 18.25
CA ALA A 28 15.32 -4.04 17.25
C ALA A 28 15.41 -5.36 16.46
N GLN A 29 16.39 -5.45 15.55
CA GLN A 29 16.55 -6.60 14.66
C GLN A 29 17.01 -7.88 15.38
N GLU A 30 17.99 -7.76 16.28
CA GLU A 30 18.64 -8.92 16.92
C GLU A 30 18.27 -9.06 18.39
N SER A 31 18.35 -7.97 19.15
CA SER A 31 17.93 -7.89 20.56
C SER A 31 16.77 -6.92 20.77
N HIS A 32 16.02 -7.15 21.84
CA HIS A 32 14.90 -6.33 22.28
C HIS A 32 15.16 -5.90 23.71
N VAL A 33 14.65 -4.72 24.08
CA VAL A 33 14.74 -4.22 25.45
C VAL A 33 13.34 -4.09 26.03
N ALA A 34 13.09 -4.74 27.16
CA ALA A 34 11.83 -4.66 27.87
C ALA A 34 11.96 -3.87 29.18
N ARG A 35 10.91 -3.13 29.51
CA ARG A 35 10.75 -2.44 30.79
C ARG A 35 9.35 -2.62 31.34
N ALA A 36 9.26 -3.08 32.58
CA ALA A 36 8.00 -3.26 33.30
C ALA A 36 7.68 -2.06 34.20
N VAL A 37 6.40 -1.72 34.24
CA VAL A 37 5.83 -0.74 35.17
C VAL A 37 4.50 -1.24 35.73
N SER A 38 4.11 -0.72 36.89
CA SER A 38 2.75 -0.89 37.42
C SER A 38 1.74 -0.05 36.64
N PHE A 39 0.45 -0.23 36.91
CA PHE A 39 -0.63 0.61 36.35
C PHE A 39 -0.44 2.12 36.57
N ARG A 40 0.33 2.53 37.59
CA ARG A 40 0.68 3.95 37.85
C ARG A 40 1.92 4.42 37.10
N GLY A 41 2.68 3.52 36.47
CA GLY A 41 3.93 3.82 35.78
C GLY A 41 5.16 3.78 36.69
N ILE A 42 5.05 3.15 37.87
CA ILE A 42 6.18 2.90 38.78
C ILE A 42 6.95 1.71 38.20
N ALA A 43 8.27 1.86 38.02
CA ALA A 43 9.08 0.81 37.43
C ALA A 43 9.22 -0.41 38.36
N LEU A 44 9.13 -1.61 37.79
CA LEU A 44 9.20 -2.89 38.49
C LEU A 44 10.42 -3.68 37.99
N GLY A 45 11.23 -4.22 38.91
CA GLY A 45 12.46 -4.95 38.59
C GLY A 45 13.52 -4.16 37.81
N SER A 46 14.47 -4.88 37.19
CA SER A 46 15.45 -4.35 36.24
C SER A 46 14.94 -4.47 34.79
N PRO A 47 15.42 -3.63 33.86
CA PRO A 47 15.18 -3.84 32.43
C PRO A 47 15.73 -5.21 31.99
N LEU A 48 15.11 -5.81 30.98
CA LEU A 48 15.58 -7.05 30.36
C LEU A 48 16.03 -6.78 28.92
N GLU A 49 17.17 -7.32 28.53
CA GLU A 49 17.57 -7.47 27.15
C GLU A 49 17.45 -8.93 26.73
N PHE A 50 16.86 -9.20 25.57
CA PHE A 50 16.61 -10.57 25.10
C PHE A 50 16.63 -10.64 23.56
N GLY A 51 17.02 -11.79 23.01
CA GLY A 51 17.13 -11.98 21.56
C GLY A 51 15.80 -12.29 20.85
N SER A 52 15.75 -12.04 19.54
CA SER A 52 14.61 -12.35 18.65
C SER A 52 14.61 -13.82 18.17
N TYR A 53 14.70 -14.76 19.11
CA TYR A 53 14.71 -16.21 18.90
C TYR A 53 14.08 -16.92 20.09
N ASP A 54 13.80 -18.23 19.98
CA ASP A 54 12.99 -18.96 20.98
C ASP A 54 13.56 -18.82 22.40
N GLU A 55 14.85 -19.10 22.63
CA GLU A 55 15.47 -18.97 23.95
C GLU A 55 15.35 -17.57 24.55
N GLY A 56 15.49 -16.52 23.73
CA GLY A 56 15.27 -15.14 24.13
C GLY A 56 13.82 -14.86 24.53
N PHE A 57 12.86 -15.43 23.80
CA PHE A 57 11.44 -15.33 24.16
C PHE A 57 11.11 -16.13 25.43
N GLN A 58 11.70 -17.31 25.63
CA GLN A 58 11.56 -18.07 26.89
C GLN A 58 12.16 -17.31 28.07
N LEU A 59 13.28 -16.61 27.88
CA LEU A 59 13.86 -15.71 28.89
C LEU A 59 12.89 -14.57 29.23
N PHE A 60 12.30 -13.93 28.22
CA PHE A 60 11.30 -12.88 28.42
C PHE A 60 10.06 -13.38 29.17
N GLY A 61 9.57 -14.58 28.83
CA GLY A 61 8.47 -15.24 29.54
C GLY A 61 8.77 -15.51 31.01
N ARG A 62 9.96 -16.04 31.32
CA ARG A 62 10.40 -16.25 32.72
C ARG A 62 10.47 -14.94 33.49
N TRP A 63 11.08 -13.92 32.92
CA TRP A 63 11.16 -12.58 33.52
C TRP A 63 9.78 -11.99 33.82
N ILE A 64 8.80 -12.15 32.92
CA ILE A 64 7.40 -11.76 33.17
C ILE A 64 6.83 -12.52 34.38
N GLN A 65 6.99 -13.85 34.42
CA GLN A 65 6.42 -14.67 35.49
C GLN A 65 7.02 -14.36 36.86
N ASP A 66 8.33 -14.09 36.91
CA ASP A 66 9.01 -13.69 38.13
C ASP A 66 8.46 -12.36 38.66
N LEU A 67 8.27 -11.37 37.78
CA LEU A 67 7.67 -10.09 38.16
C LEU A 67 6.22 -10.23 38.63
N LEU A 68 5.41 -11.03 37.95
CA LEU A 68 4.02 -11.28 38.37
C LEU A 68 3.97 -11.87 39.79
N LYS A 69 4.84 -12.85 40.09
CA LYS A 69 4.95 -13.46 41.42
C LYS A 69 5.47 -12.49 42.48
N SER A 70 6.60 -11.83 42.23
CA SER A 70 7.24 -10.92 43.21
C SER A 70 6.35 -9.75 43.59
N TYR A 71 5.57 -9.22 42.65
CA TYR A 71 4.70 -8.07 42.87
C TYR A 71 3.22 -8.44 43.08
N LYS A 72 2.88 -9.73 43.17
CA LYS A 72 1.51 -10.24 43.38
C LYS A 72 0.49 -9.73 42.35
N LEU A 73 0.89 -9.71 41.09
CA LEU A 73 0.09 -9.28 39.95
C LEU A 73 -0.47 -10.50 39.21
N SER A 74 -1.63 -10.35 38.58
CA SER A 74 -2.34 -11.46 37.90
C SER A 74 -2.68 -11.20 36.44
N LYS A 75 -2.42 -9.98 35.95
CA LYS A 75 -2.68 -9.60 34.55
C LYS A 75 -1.42 -9.01 33.93
N ILE A 76 -1.30 -9.14 32.61
CA ILE A 76 -0.18 -8.58 31.85
C ILE A 76 -0.68 -7.99 30.53
N ILE A 77 -0.09 -6.85 30.17
CA ILE A 77 -0.22 -6.25 28.85
C ILE A 77 1.17 -5.84 28.35
N VAL A 78 1.49 -6.21 27.10
CA VAL A 78 2.79 -5.93 26.48
C VAL A 78 2.62 -4.96 25.32
N GLY A 79 3.12 -3.75 25.47
CA GLY A 79 3.24 -2.75 24.42
C GLY A 79 4.51 -2.89 23.62
N MET A 80 4.41 -2.74 22.30
CA MET A 80 5.56 -2.68 21.41
C MET A 80 5.41 -1.60 20.36
N GLU A 81 6.52 -0.98 19.98
CA GLU A 81 6.58 -0.10 18.82
C GLU A 81 6.80 -0.95 17.55
N PRO A 82 5.93 -0.85 16.53
CA PRO A 82 6.11 -1.61 15.30
C PRO A 82 7.29 -1.07 14.48
N THR A 83 8.49 -1.59 14.73
CA THR A 83 9.69 -1.34 13.92
C THR A 83 9.84 -2.41 12.85
N GLY A 84 9.59 -2.05 11.58
CA GLY A 84 9.67 -2.98 10.46
C GLY A 84 8.76 -4.20 10.63
N HIS A 85 9.33 -5.40 10.47
CA HIS A 85 8.63 -6.69 10.62
C HIS A 85 9.05 -7.46 11.89
N TYR A 86 10.04 -6.98 12.65
CA TYR A 86 10.65 -7.70 13.76
C TYR A 86 9.68 -7.95 14.92
N TRP A 87 8.71 -7.06 15.13
CA TRP A 87 7.70 -7.20 16.19
C TRP A 87 6.73 -8.37 15.96
N LEU A 88 6.59 -8.89 14.73
CA LEU A 88 5.62 -9.93 14.39
C LEU A 88 5.91 -11.26 15.10
N SER A 89 7.18 -11.64 15.21
CA SER A 89 7.62 -12.88 15.86
C SER A 89 7.25 -12.84 17.35
N LEU A 90 7.61 -11.76 18.04
CA LEU A 90 7.28 -11.57 19.45
C LEU A 90 5.76 -11.50 19.68
N ALA A 91 5.02 -10.75 18.86
CA ALA A 91 3.58 -10.65 18.97
C ALA A 91 2.89 -12.01 18.80
N ARG A 92 3.31 -12.83 17.82
CA ARG A 92 2.79 -14.20 17.63
C ARG A 92 3.11 -15.10 18.81
N TRP A 93 4.34 -15.04 19.33
CA TRP A 93 4.76 -15.81 20.49
C TRP A 93 3.93 -15.45 21.74
N LEU A 94 3.70 -14.15 22.00
CA LEU A 94 2.84 -13.69 23.09
C LEU A 94 1.39 -14.18 22.93
N SER A 95 0.84 -14.05 21.72
CA SER A 95 -0.52 -14.49 21.42
C SER A 95 -0.70 -16.00 21.62
N SER A 96 0.29 -16.82 21.25
CA SER A 96 0.26 -18.28 21.46
C SER A 96 0.18 -18.70 22.94
N ARG A 97 0.53 -17.78 23.85
CA ARG A 97 0.54 -17.97 25.31
C ARG A 97 -0.58 -17.22 26.02
N GLY A 98 -1.51 -16.64 25.27
CA GLY A 98 -2.62 -15.84 25.83
C GLY A 98 -2.18 -14.53 26.47
N ILE A 99 -0.98 -14.02 26.15
CA ILE A 99 -0.49 -12.72 26.64
C ILE A 99 -0.97 -11.62 25.70
N GLU A 100 -1.62 -10.59 26.25
CA GLU A 100 -2.13 -9.47 25.47
C GLU A 100 -0.99 -8.61 24.92
N ALA A 101 -0.85 -8.58 23.59
CA ALA A 101 0.09 -7.73 22.88
C ALA A 101 -0.63 -6.52 22.25
N VAL A 102 -0.06 -5.34 22.42
CA VAL A 102 -0.60 -4.07 21.89
C VAL A 102 0.49 -3.25 21.20
N LEU A 103 0.08 -2.46 20.21
CA LEU A 103 0.96 -1.59 19.45
C LEU A 103 0.81 -0.14 19.91
N VAL A 104 1.94 0.55 20.07
CA VAL A 104 1.98 2.01 20.22
C VAL A 104 2.41 2.65 18.91
N ASN A 105 1.99 3.90 18.67
CA ASN A 105 2.33 4.59 17.43
C ASN A 105 3.78 5.15 17.49
N PRO A 106 4.69 4.75 16.58
CA PRO A 106 6.07 5.25 16.52
C PRO A 106 6.22 6.77 16.62
N HIS A 107 5.34 7.48 15.91
CA HIS A 107 5.34 8.94 15.88
C HIS A 107 4.99 9.55 17.24
N LEU A 108 4.13 8.89 18.01
CA LEU A 108 3.75 9.33 19.36
C LEU A 108 4.80 8.94 20.39
N VAL A 109 5.45 7.78 20.24
CA VAL A 109 6.60 7.40 21.08
C VAL A 109 7.66 8.49 20.98
N LYS A 110 8.09 8.85 19.76
CA LYS A 110 9.08 9.92 19.53
C LYS A 110 8.72 11.25 20.19
N LYS A 111 7.44 11.65 20.15
CA LYS A 111 6.97 12.89 20.79
C LYS A 111 6.94 12.83 22.31
N ASN A 112 6.72 11.66 22.89
CA ASN A 112 6.62 11.49 24.34
C ASN A 112 7.97 11.22 25.01
N LYS A 113 9.04 10.95 24.25
CA LYS A 113 10.38 10.68 24.80
C LYS A 113 10.85 11.79 25.73
N GLU A 114 10.71 13.04 25.31
CA GLU A 114 11.22 14.22 26.05
C GLU A 114 10.40 14.55 27.31
N ASN A 115 9.15 14.10 27.40
CA ASN A 115 8.26 14.43 28.52
C ASN A 115 8.72 13.88 29.88
N ARG A 116 9.61 12.87 29.91
CA ARG A 116 10.01 12.22 31.17
C ARG A 116 11.26 12.79 31.82
N ASP A 117 12.25 13.19 31.03
CA ASP A 117 13.57 13.59 31.53
C ASP A 117 14.10 14.88 30.88
N ASN A 118 13.28 15.54 30.05
CA ASN A 118 13.63 16.76 29.31
C ASN A 118 14.96 16.63 28.54
N THR A 119 15.34 15.40 28.16
CA THR A 119 16.63 15.10 27.54
C THR A 119 16.42 14.45 26.17
N PRO A 120 17.10 14.91 25.10
CA PRO A 120 16.95 14.33 23.77
C PRO A 120 17.70 12.99 23.58
N SER A 121 18.29 12.44 24.65
CA SER A 121 19.14 11.26 24.59
C SER A 121 18.37 10.00 24.20
N LYS A 122 18.89 9.25 23.23
CA LYS A 122 18.34 7.96 22.79
C LYS A 122 18.91 6.84 23.64
N SER A 123 18.05 6.04 24.26
CA SER A 123 18.42 4.78 24.91
C SER A 123 17.25 3.81 24.82
N ASP A 124 17.51 2.58 24.40
CA ASP A 124 16.48 1.56 24.20
C ASP A 124 15.72 1.25 25.50
N ARG A 125 16.38 1.41 26.66
CA ARG A 125 15.74 1.32 27.99
C ARG A 125 14.73 2.44 28.24
N LYS A 126 15.04 3.66 27.77
CA LYS A 126 14.12 4.81 27.85
C LYS A 126 12.94 4.58 26.91
N ASP A 127 13.20 4.09 25.70
CA ASP A 127 12.18 3.82 24.70
C ASP A 127 11.18 2.76 25.20
N ALA A 128 11.68 1.64 25.75
CA ALA A 128 10.85 0.62 26.39
C ALA A 128 9.98 1.20 27.53
N LEU A 129 10.52 2.12 28.34
CA LEU A 129 9.75 2.77 29.41
C LEU A 129 8.67 3.73 28.87
N VAL A 130 8.98 4.49 27.82
CA VAL A 130 8.03 5.40 27.15
C VAL A 130 6.88 4.61 26.55
N ILE A 131 7.17 3.46 25.93
CA ILE A 131 6.17 2.54 25.39
C ILE A 131 5.25 2.05 26.52
N ALA A 132 5.82 1.61 27.64
CA ALA A 132 5.05 1.16 28.81
C ALA A 132 4.13 2.27 29.36
N ASP A 133 4.64 3.50 29.44
CA ASP A 133 3.87 4.66 29.90
C ASP A 133 2.74 5.03 28.92
N MET A 134 2.98 4.92 27.62
CA MET A 134 1.92 5.09 26.63
C MET A 134 0.82 4.04 26.76
N VAL A 135 1.18 2.77 26.97
CA VAL A 135 0.21 1.70 27.20
C VAL A 135 -0.63 2.01 28.43
N LYS A 136 -0.01 2.33 29.57
CA LYS A 136 -0.71 2.65 30.83
C LYS A 136 -1.75 3.76 30.67
N ASN A 137 -1.48 4.73 29.80
CA ASN A 137 -2.34 5.88 29.55
C ASN A 137 -3.40 5.62 28.45
N GLY A 138 -3.53 4.38 27.98
CA GLY A 138 -4.49 4.00 26.94
C GLY A 138 -4.05 4.38 25.52
N TYR A 139 -2.82 4.84 25.29
CA TYR A 139 -2.34 5.26 23.97
C TYR A 139 -1.80 4.09 23.14
N TYR A 140 -2.60 3.02 23.03
CA TYR A 140 -2.25 1.82 22.30
C TYR A 140 -3.38 1.38 21.36
N SER A 141 -3.08 0.40 20.52
CA SER A 141 -4.05 -0.29 19.68
C SER A 141 -3.82 -1.80 19.78
N PRO A 142 -4.87 -2.63 19.81
CA PRO A 142 -4.69 -4.07 19.91
C PRO A 142 -3.94 -4.60 18.69
N VAL A 143 -3.06 -5.59 18.90
CA VAL A 143 -2.53 -6.37 17.79
C VAL A 143 -3.69 -7.14 17.15
N ARG A 144 -3.86 -6.99 15.84
CA ARG A 144 -4.84 -7.75 15.07
C ARG A 144 -4.10 -8.64 14.11
N PHE A 145 -4.08 -9.94 14.42
CA PHE A 145 -3.71 -10.95 13.44
C PHE A 145 -4.82 -11.01 12.41
N ASN A 146 -4.46 -10.79 11.15
CA ASN A 146 -5.43 -10.92 10.09
C ASN A 146 -5.53 -12.42 9.73
N PRO A 147 -6.69 -12.87 9.23
CA PRO A 147 -6.77 -14.20 8.64
C PRO A 147 -5.68 -14.40 7.59
N GLU A 148 -5.24 -15.64 7.41
CA GLU A 148 -4.13 -16.03 6.54
C GLU A 148 -4.20 -15.38 5.14
N ALA A 149 -5.39 -15.36 4.53
CA ALA A 149 -5.61 -14.72 3.23
C ALA A 149 -5.18 -13.24 3.17
N TYR A 150 -5.37 -12.46 4.24
CA TYR A 150 -4.94 -11.05 4.26
C TYR A 150 -3.43 -10.91 4.47
N GLU A 151 -2.80 -11.86 5.17
CA GLU A 151 -1.34 -11.90 5.31
C GLU A 151 -0.68 -12.28 3.97
N GLU A 152 -1.21 -13.28 3.28
CA GLU A 152 -0.78 -13.65 1.93
C GLU A 152 -0.91 -12.48 0.95
N LEU A 153 -2.07 -11.79 0.92
CA LEU A 153 -2.23 -10.58 0.09
C LEU A 153 -1.19 -9.52 0.43
N ARG A 154 -0.84 -9.35 1.71
CA ARG A 154 0.16 -8.35 2.12
C ARG A 154 1.53 -8.68 1.56
N ILE A 155 1.94 -9.95 1.61
CA ILE A 155 3.22 -10.42 1.05
C ILE A 155 3.23 -10.20 -0.46
N LEU A 156 2.18 -10.67 -1.15
CA LEU A 156 2.04 -10.52 -2.61
C LEU A 156 2.08 -9.05 -3.03
N MET A 157 1.34 -8.18 -2.33
CA MET A 157 1.27 -6.76 -2.67
C MET A 157 2.56 -6.00 -2.34
N ALA A 158 3.30 -6.40 -1.31
CA ALA A 158 4.63 -5.86 -1.03
C ALA A 158 5.63 -6.27 -2.13
N ASN A 159 5.61 -7.53 -2.56
CA ASN A 159 6.43 -8.01 -3.68
C ASN A 159 6.08 -7.24 -4.98
N ARG A 160 4.79 -7.06 -5.26
CA ARG A 160 4.30 -6.30 -6.43
C ARG A 160 4.90 -4.91 -6.50
N ASP A 161 5.04 -4.21 -5.37
CA ASP A 161 5.62 -2.86 -5.35
C ASP A 161 7.10 -2.87 -5.74
N THR A 162 7.86 -3.87 -5.27
CA THR A 162 9.26 -4.08 -5.65
C THR A 162 9.38 -4.36 -7.15
N VAL A 163 8.59 -5.28 -7.69
CA VAL A 163 8.61 -5.62 -9.12
C VAL A 163 8.15 -4.43 -9.97
N THR A 164 7.14 -3.68 -9.53
CA THR A 164 6.70 -2.45 -10.24
C THR A 164 7.81 -1.42 -10.32
N LYS A 165 8.63 -1.26 -9.27
CA LYS A 165 9.80 -0.37 -9.32
C LYS A 165 10.84 -0.84 -10.34
N ARG A 166 11.11 -2.14 -10.41
CA ARG A 166 12.02 -2.73 -11.42
C ARG A 166 11.49 -2.50 -12.84
N LEU A 167 10.21 -2.79 -13.09
CA LEU A 167 9.57 -2.52 -14.38
C LEU A 167 9.71 -1.05 -14.79
N ASN A 168 9.38 -0.11 -13.88
CA ASN A 168 9.50 1.31 -14.16
C ASN A 168 10.96 1.73 -14.44
N SER A 169 11.93 1.13 -13.73
CA SER A 169 13.35 1.36 -13.97
C SER A 169 13.74 0.92 -15.38
N ALA A 170 13.40 -0.31 -15.77
CA ALA A 170 13.67 -0.85 -17.11
C ALA A 170 13.01 0.01 -18.19
N VAL A 171 11.74 0.37 -18.02
CA VAL A 171 11.03 1.26 -18.96
C VAL A 171 11.73 2.61 -19.11
N ASN A 172 12.12 3.25 -18.00
CA ASN A 172 12.84 4.53 -18.06
C ASN A 172 14.20 4.40 -18.76
N GLN A 173 14.89 3.28 -18.57
CA GLN A 173 16.16 3.00 -19.26
C GLN A 173 15.94 2.73 -20.75
N ILE A 174 14.88 2.03 -21.15
CA ILE A 174 14.48 1.89 -22.55
C ILE A 174 14.17 3.25 -23.17
N HIS A 175 13.45 4.13 -22.45
CA HIS A 175 13.20 5.50 -22.91
C HIS A 175 14.52 6.24 -23.18
N ARG A 176 15.46 6.17 -22.23
CA ARG A 176 16.80 6.77 -22.39
C ARG A 176 17.57 6.15 -23.55
N TRP A 177 17.48 4.84 -23.72
CA TRP A 177 18.12 4.13 -24.83
C TRP A 177 17.60 4.67 -26.17
N VAL A 178 16.28 4.81 -26.30
CA VAL A 178 15.64 5.36 -27.50
C VAL A 178 16.09 6.79 -27.75
N ASP A 179 16.18 7.63 -26.71
CA ASP A 179 16.65 9.02 -26.84
C ASP A 179 18.08 9.12 -27.38
N ILE A 180 18.93 8.14 -27.08
CA ILE A 180 20.33 8.11 -27.50
C ILE A 180 20.48 7.46 -28.88
N VAL A 181 19.79 6.34 -29.13
CA VAL A 181 20.08 5.46 -30.28
C VAL A 181 19.10 5.66 -31.43
N PHE A 182 17.83 5.96 -31.16
CA PHE A 182 16.82 6.21 -32.19
C PHE A 182 15.74 7.20 -31.73
N PRO A 183 16.08 8.48 -31.52
CA PRO A 183 15.16 9.46 -30.93
C PRO A 183 13.87 9.62 -31.75
N GLU A 184 13.95 9.46 -33.08
CA GLU A 184 12.81 9.59 -33.98
C GLU A 184 11.77 8.47 -33.84
N LEU A 185 12.09 7.37 -33.15
CA LEU A 185 11.12 6.32 -32.84
C LEU A 185 9.88 6.87 -32.11
N ARG A 186 10.05 7.96 -31.34
CA ARG A 186 8.95 8.65 -30.64
C ARG A 186 7.94 9.31 -31.58
N HIS A 187 8.35 9.66 -32.81
CA HIS A 187 7.44 10.17 -33.83
C HIS A 187 6.57 9.07 -34.43
N VAL A 188 7.06 7.82 -34.43
CA VAL A 188 6.31 6.65 -34.89
C VAL A 188 5.40 6.12 -33.77
N PHE A 189 5.93 6.02 -32.55
CA PHE A 189 5.23 5.47 -31.40
C PHE A 189 5.17 6.45 -30.24
N LYS A 190 3.96 6.94 -29.94
CA LYS A 190 3.71 7.79 -28.76
C LYS A 190 3.98 7.06 -27.44
N ILE A 191 3.75 5.74 -27.40
CA ILE A 191 3.96 4.88 -26.22
C ILE A 191 5.01 3.83 -26.60
N LEU A 192 6.23 3.96 -26.08
CA LEU A 192 7.34 3.05 -26.41
C LEU A 192 7.17 1.65 -25.81
N THR A 193 6.31 1.50 -24.80
CA THR A 193 5.95 0.22 -24.20
C THR A 193 4.76 -0.46 -24.88
N CYS A 194 4.23 0.09 -25.98
CA CYS A 194 3.20 -0.60 -26.74
C CYS A 194 3.80 -1.81 -27.47
N THR A 195 2.98 -2.83 -27.74
CA THR A 195 3.45 -4.12 -28.23
C THR A 195 4.25 -4.01 -29.54
N SER A 196 3.83 -3.14 -30.46
CA SER A 196 4.56 -2.92 -31.72
C SER A 196 5.88 -2.16 -31.54
N ALA A 197 5.97 -1.23 -30.57
CA ALA A 197 7.22 -0.52 -30.29
C ALA A 197 8.25 -1.47 -29.65
N ILE A 198 7.84 -2.29 -28.68
CA ILE A 198 8.68 -3.34 -28.11
C ILE A 198 9.11 -4.36 -29.18
N ALA A 199 8.20 -4.79 -30.05
CA ALA A 199 8.54 -5.68 -31.17
C ALA A 199 9.57 -5.04 -32.11
N THR A 200 9.45 -3.74 -32.39
CA THR A 200 10.42 -2.99 -33.20
C THR A 200 11.80 -2.98 -32.54
N LEU A 201 11.86 -2.68 -31.25
CA LEU A 201 13.12 -2.66 -30.48
C LEU A 201 13.79 -4.04 -30.43
N ARG A 202 13.02 -5.13 -30.42
CA ARG A 202 13.55 -6.51 -30.46
C ARG A 202 14.08 -6.91 -31.83
N LEU A 203 13.31 -6.63 -32.87
CA LEU A 203 13.59 -7.11 -34.22
C LEU A 203 14.60 -6.24 -34.96
N PHE A 204 14.48 -4.93 -34.81
CA PHE A 204 15.19 -3.93 -35.59
C PHE A 204 15.64 -2.78 -34.69
N PRO A 205 16.57 -3.03 -33.73
CA PRO A 205 16.93 -2.03 -32.73
C PRO A 205 17.57 -0.78 -33.35
N LEU A 206 18.40 -0.93 -34.38
CA LEU A 206 19.19 0.18 -34.91
C LEU A 206 18.52 0.87 -36.12
N PRO A 207 18.57 2.20 -36.22
CA PRO A 207 18.05 2.91 -37.40
C PRO A 207 18.67 2.45 -38.72
N LYS A 208 19.97 2.15 -38.74
CA LYS A 208 20.68 1.69 -39.94
C LYS A 208 20.22 0.31 -40.43
N GLU A 209 19.64 -0.50 -39.55
CA GLU A 209 19.09 -1.81 -39.91
C GLU A 209 17.72 -1.63 -40.53
N ILE A 210 16.88 -0.82 -39.89
CA ILE A 210 15.55 -0.46 -40.38
C ILE A 210 15.62 0.21 -41.76
N SER A 211 16.59 1.11 -41.99
CA SER A 211 16.69 1.86 -43.25
C SER A 211 16.97 1.00 -44.48
N ARG A 212 17.43 -0.25 -44.28
CA ARG A 212 17.70 -1.24 -45.32
C ARG A 212 16.51 -2.17 -45.59
N LEU A 213 15.47 -2.11 -44.76
CA LEU A 213 14.28 -2.95 -44.89
C LEU A 213 13.25 -2.31 -45.82
N THR A 214 12.44 -3.18 -46.42
CA THR A 214 11.20 -2.82 -47.10
C THR A 214 10.03 -2.79 -46.11
N THR A 215 8.96 -2.09 -46.47
CA THR A 215 7.74 -2.00 -45.67
C THR A 215 7.16 -3.38 -45.38
N GLU A 216 7.18 -4.27 -46.38
CA GLU A 216 6.70 -5.65 -46.29
C GLU A 216 7.52 -6.47 -45.28
N GLN A 217 8.85 -6.30 -45.28
CA GLN A 217 9.74 -6.97 -44.33
C GLN A 217 9.50 -6.51 -42.89
N VAL A 218 9.30 -5.21 -42.67
CA VAL A 218 8.96 -4.68 -41.33
C VAL A 218 7.65 -5.26 -40.83
N ILE A 219 6.62 -5.29 -41.69
CA ILE A 219 5.31 -5.88 -41.35
C ILE A 219 5.45 -7.38 -41.07
N ALA A 220 6.19 -8.11 -41.91
CA ALA A 220 6.42 -9.55 -41.73
C ALA A 220 7.11 -9.85 -40.39
N GLY A 221 8.12 -9.07 -40.01
CA GLY A 221 8.76 -9.21 -38.70
C GLY A 221 7.79 -8.91 -37.56
N TRP A 222 7.01 -7.83 -37.64
CA TRP A 222 6.00 -7.56 -36.61
C TRP A 222 4.99 -8.69 -36.45
N LYS A 223 4.55 -9.34 -37.54
CA LYS A 223 3.60 -10.47 -37.48
C LYS A 223 4.12 -11.65 -36.65
N GLN A 224 5.44 -11.81 -36.51
CA GLN A 224 6.02 -12.87 -35.67
C GLN A 224 5.81 -12.61 -34.16
N TYR A 225 5.74 -11.35 -33.75
CA TYR A 225 5.65 -10.96 -32.33
C TYR A 225 4.25 -10.46 -31.92
N VAL A 226 3.49 -9.88 -32.86
CA VAL A 226 2.22 -9.24 -32.56
C VAL A 226 1.13 -9.61 -33.57
N LYS A 227 0.00 -10.11 -33.06
CA LYS A 227 -1.19 -10.40 -33.89
C LYS A 227 -1.80 -9.12 -34.49
N ARG A 228 -1.75 -8.01 -33.75
CA ARG A 228 -2.20 -6.69 -34.21
C ARG A 228 -0.99 -5.76 -34.26
N HIS A 229 -0.40 -5.63 -35.44
CA HIS A 229 0.76 -4.78 -35.68
C HIS A 229 0.38 -3.31 -35.97
N ALA A 230 1.38 -2.45 -36.02
CA ALA A 230 1.21 -1.00 -36.17
C ALA A 230 0.63 -0.56 -37.53
N GLY A 231 0.74 -1.41 -38.55
CA GLY A 231 0.17 -1.19 -39.89
C GLY A 231 1.15 -0.57 -40.88
N LEU A 232 0.73 -0.49 -42.13
CA LEU A 232 1.58 -0.09 -43.27
C LEU A 232 2.11 1.33 -43.14
N GLN A 233 1.25 2.30 -42.84
CA GLN A 233 1.64 3.71 -42.67
C GLN A 233 2.74 3.90 -41.61
N ARG A 234 2.68 3.17 -40.50
CA ARG A 234 3.70 3.27 -39.44
C ARG A 234 5.00 2.60 -39.84
N ALA A 235 4.97 1.51 -40.61
CA ALA A 235 6.16 0.88 -41.15
C ALA A 235 6.90 1.80 -42.14
N GLU A 236 6.16 2.48 -43.02
CA GLU A 236 6.73 3.49 -43.94
C GLU A 236 7.34 4.68 -43.19
N GLN A 237 6.64 5.20 -42.19
CA GLN A 237 7.16 6.24 -41.31
C GLN A 237 8.43 5.79 -40.60
N LEU A 238 8.44 4.57 -40.06
CA LEU A 238 9.58 4.00 -39.37
C LEU A 238 10.82 3.96 -40.27
N ILE A 239 10.70 3.46 -41.50
CA ILE A 239 11.79 3.43 -42.48
C ILE A 239 12.25 4.84 -42.86
N THR A 240 11.29 5.75 -43.06
CA THR A 240 11.57 7.15 -43.42
C THR A 240 12.38 7.86 -42.33
N PHE A 241 11.97 7.73 -41.07
CA PHE A 241 12.69 8.30 -39.93
C PHE A 241 14.04 7.62 -39.72
N ALA A 242 14.11 6.30 -39.87
CA ALA A 242 15.37 5.56 -39.73
C ALA A 242 16.45 5.99 -40.73
N LYS A 243 16.06 6.34 -41.97
CA LYS A 243 16.99 6.87 -43.01
C LYS A 243 17.58 8.23 -42.65
N ARG A 244 16.92 9.01 -41.79
CA ARG A 244 17.30 10.38 -41.41
C ARG A 244 17.63 10.50 -39.93
N SER A 245 17.88 9.37 -39.25
CA SER A 245 18.04 9.37 -37.80
C SER A 245 19.32 10.08 -37.37
N VAL A 246 19.21 10.93 -36.35
CA VAL A 246 20.34 11.59 -35.68
C VAL A 246 20.89 10.81 -34.49
N GLY A 247 20.39 9.59 -34.27
CA GLY A 247 20.78 8.72 -33.16
C GLY A 247 22.25 8.27 -33.22
N ALA A 248 22.66 7.54 -32.18
CA ALA A 248 24.03 7.07 -32.04
C ALA A 248 24.52 6.29 -33.28
N THR A 249 25.72 6.65 -33.75
CA THR A 249 26.40 5.99 -34.89
C THR A 249 27.60 5.14 -34.47
N LYS A 250 28.02 5.24 -33.20
CA LYS A 250 29.16 4.53 -32.60
C LYS A 250 28.68 3.60 -31.48
N ALA A 251 29.52 2.63 -31.10
CA ALA A 251 29.23 1.65 -30.04
C ALA A 251 27.92 0.85 -30.25
N LEU A 252 27.49 0.68 -31.50
CA LEU A 252 26.20 0.09 -31.86
C LEU A 252 25.99 -1.32 -31.30
N HIS A 253 27.06 -2.13 -31.29
CA HIS A 253 27.01 -3.48 -30.72
C HIS A 253 26.77 -3.45 -29.20
N ALA A 254 27.44 -2.55 -28.48
CA ALA A 254 27.23 -2.37 -27.04
C ALA A 254 25.81 -1.87 -26.73
N TYR A 255 25.29 -0.94 -27.54
CA TYR A 255 23.90 -0.48 -27.41
C TYR A 255 22.90 -1.60 -27.64
N LYS A 256 23.14 -2.52 -28.58
CA LYS A 256 22.27 -3.69 -28.79
C LYS A 256 22.26 -4.61 -27.56
N ILE A 257 23.42 -5.01 -27.07
CA ILE A 257 23.51 -5.87 -25.87
C ILE A 257 22.79 -5.22 -24.69
N HIS A 258 23.01 -3.91 -24.46
CA HIS A 258 22.33 -3.19 -23.39
C HIS A 258 20.81 -3.18 -23.59
N LEU A 259 20.31 -2.96 -24.81
CA LEU A 259 18.87 -3.01 -25.08
C LEU A 259 18.29 -4.41 -24.82
N ASP A 260 18.98 -5.47 -25.24
CA ASP A 260 18.55 -6.85 -25.03
C ASP A 260 18.38 -7.13 -23.53
N GLN A 261 19.37 -6.74 -22.71
CA GLN A 261 19.28 -6.85 -21.24
C GLN A 261 18.11 -6.05 -20.65
N LEU A 262 17.88 -4.83 -21.12
CA LEU A 262 16.75 -4.01 -20.68
C LEU A 262 15.39 -4.64 -21.04
N LEU A 263 15.30 -5.27 -22.21
CA LEU A 263 14.10 -5.97 -22.67
C LEU A 263 13.87 -7.26 -21.89
N GLU A 264 14.93 -7.98 -21.51
CA GLU A 264 14.84 -9.14 -20.61
C GLU A 264 14.36 -8.74 -19.20
N GLU A 265 14.89 -7.65 -18.64
CA GLU A 265 14.43 -7.10 -17.36
C GLU A 265 12.95 -6.69 -17.41
N TYR A 266 12.55 -6.05 -18.52
CA TYR A 266 11.17 -5.68 -18.77
C TYR A 266 10.25 -6.92 -18.80
N ASP A 267 10.61 -7.95 -19.57
CA ASP A 267 9.82 -9.18 -19.69
C ASP A 267 9.72 -9.94 -18.37
N LEU A 268 10.83 -10.03 -17.64
CA LEU A 268 10.85 -10.68 -16.33
C LEU A 268 9.91 -9.97 -15.36
N ALA A 269 9.98 -8.63 -15.31
CA ALA A 269 9.12 -7.85 -14.42
C ALA A 269 7.64 -7.95 -14.82
N GLN A 270 7.31 -7.99 -16.12
CA GLN A 270 5.94 -8.21 -16.57
C GLN A 270 5.40 -9.57 -16.15
N ARG A 271 6.14 -10.66 -16.43
CA ARG A 271 5.75 -12.02 -16.03
C ARG A 271 5.55 -12.15 -14.52
N GLN A 272 6.45 -11.57 -13.73
CA GLN A 272 6.33 -11.56 -12.27
C GLN A 272 5.07 -10.80 -11.81
N LEU A 273 4.72 -9.67 -12.42
CA LEU A 273 3.50 -8.94 -12.09
C LEU A 273 2.24 -9.72 -12.45
N GLU A 274 2.24 -10.44 -13.58
CA GLU A 274 1.14 -11.30 -13.99
C GLU A 274 0.96 -12.46 -13.01
N GLN A 275 2.04 -13.13 -12.62
CA GLN A 275 2.02 -14.19 -11.61
C GLN A 275 1.48 -13.67 -10.27
N ILE A 276 2.00 -12.54 -9.78
CA ILE A 276 1.52 -11.93 -8.54
C ILE A 276 0.02 -11.57 -8.63
N ALA A 277 -0.43 -11.07 -9.78
CA ALA A 277 -1.84 -10.77 -9.99
C ALA A 277 -2.72 -12.02 -10.00
N HIS A 278 -2.23 -13.13 -10.57
CA HIS A 278 -2.90 -14.43 -10.55
C HIS A 278 -3.01 -14.97 -9.12
N GLU A 279 -1.91 -15.03 -8.37
CA GLU A 279 -1.91 -15.48 -6.98
C GLU A 279 -2.84 -14.60 -6.11
N ALA A 280 -2.78 -13.28 -6.29
CA ALA A 280 -3.67 -12.38 -5.57
C ALA A 280 -5.15 -12.62 -5.88
N HIS A 281 -5.50 -13.06 -7.10
CA HIS A 281 -6.86 -13.45 -7.45
C HIS A 281 -7.30 -14.69 -6.67
N LEU A 282 -6.47 -15.74 -6.62
CA LEU A 282 -6.75 -16.97 -5.87
C LEU A 282 -6.94 -16.68 -4.38
N VAL A 283 -6.11 -15.81 -3.81
CA VAL A 283 -6.28 -15.38 -2.42
C VAL A 283 -7.61 -14.64 -2.20
N LEU A 284 -7.99 -13.76 -3.14
CA LEU A 284 -9.28 -13.05 -3.07
C LEU A 284 -10.48 -13.99 -3.15
N GLU A 285 -10.40 -15.14 -3.81
CA GLU A 285 -11.49 -16.14 -3.82
C GLU A 285 -11.82 -16.68 -2.41
N ARG A 286 -10.82 -16.73 -1.52
CA ARG A 286 -10.99 -17.18 -0.13
C ARG A 286 -11.55 -16.11 0.81
N ILE A 287 -11.60 -14.85 0.36
CA ILE A 287 -12.14 -13.74 1.15
C ILE A 287 -13.64 -13.61 0.85
N PRO A 288 -14.52 -13.66 1.87
CA PRO A 288 -15.94 -13.40 1.69
C PRO A 288 -16.15 -12.08 0.94
N TYR A 289 -17.26 -11.91 0.20
CA TYR A 289 -17.60 -10.71 -0.60
C TYR A 289 -16.62 -10.28 -1.71
N ALA A 290 -15.35 -10.69 -1.72
CA ALA A 290 -14.35 -10.18 -2.66
C ALA A 290 -14.69 -10.50 -4.12
N GLN A 291 -15.17 -11.71 -4.41
CA GLN A 291 -15.64 -12.08 -5.74
C GLN A 291 -16.78 -11.19 -6.24
N LYS A 292 -17.74 -10.85 -5.36
CA LYS A 292 -18.84 -9.94 -5.70
C LYS A 292 -18.35 -8.52 -5.99
N LEU A 293 -17.25 -8.09 -5.37
CA LEU A 293 -16.63 -6.79 -5.68
C LEU A 293 -15.88 -6.81 -7.02
N LEU A 294 -15.26 -7.94 -7.38
CA LEU A 294 -14.54 -8.10 -8.65
C LEU A 294 -15.46 -8.13 -9.88
N THR A 295 -16.74 -8.51 -9.73
CA THR A 295 -17.71 -8.44 -10.84
C THR A 295 -18.06 -6.99 -11.23
N ILE A 296 -17.78 -6.02 -10.36
CA ILE A 296 -18.06 -4.61 -10.62
C ILE A 296 -17.06 -4.09 -11.66
N ARG A 297 -17.58 -3.68 -12.83
CA ARG A 297 -16.75 -3.09 -13.89
C ARG A 297 -15.90 -1.96 -13.34
N GLY A 298 -14.58 -2.08 -13.48
CA GLY A 298 -13.59 -1.10 -13.03
C GLY A 298 -12.97 -1.38 -11.67
N VAL A 299 -13.48 -2.35 -10.90
CA VAL A 299 -12.77 -2.95 -9.78
C VAL A 299 -11.89 -4.06 -10.33
N ASN A 300 -10.59 -4.04 -10.01
CA ASN A 300 -9.65 -5.06 -10.46
C ASN A 300 -8.89 -5.66 -9.28
N VAL A 301 -8.32 -6.86 -9.48
CA VAL A 301 -7.59 -7.64 -8.46
C VAL A 301 -6.58 -6.78 -7.72
N THR A 302 -5.71 -6.06 -8.44
CA THR A 302 -4.66 -5.24 -7.83
C THR A 302 -5.22 -4.15 -6.92
N SER A 303 -6.26 -3.44 -7.36
CA SER A 303 -6.85 -2.34 -6.58
C SER A 303 -7.63 -2.85 -5.38
N LEU A 304 -8.37 -3.95 -5.53
CA LEU A 304 -9.10 -4.57 -4.44
C LEU A 304 -8.15 -5.15 -3.39
N ALA A 305 -7.18 -5.96 -3.81
CA ALA A 305 -6.13 -6.49 -2.93
C ALA A 305 -5.40 -5.36 -2.20
N GLY A 306 -5.01 -4.30 -2.92
CA GLY A 306 -4.38 -3.13 -2.31
C GLY A 306 -5.26 -2.41 -1.29
N VAL A 307 -6.58 -2.36 -1.48
CA VAL A 307 -7.52 -1.86 -0.47
C VAL A 307 -7.56 -2.78 0.73
N LEU A 308 -7.70 -4.09 0.54
CA LEU A 308 -7.85 -5.07 1.63
C LEU A 308 -6.57 -5.21 2.47
N VAL A 309 -5.38 -5.18 1.87
CA VAL A 309 -4.10 -5.18 2.60
C VAL A 309 -3.99 -3.98 3.54
N GLU A 310 -4.46 -2.83 3.09
CA GLU A 310 -4.33 -1.58 3.83
C GLU A 310 -5.47 -1.36 4.83
N ALA A 311 -6.67 -1.80 4.50
CA ALA A 311 -7.88 -1.60 5.29
C ALA A 311 -8.19 -2.75 6.25
N GLY A 312 -7.69 -3.97 5.97
CA GLY A 312 -8.17 -5.20 6.60
C GLY A 312 -9.57 -5.59 6.07
N ASP A 313 -10.25 -6.44 6.83
CA ASP A 313 -11.62 -6.86 6.50
C ASP A 313 -12.59 -5.68 6.51
N LEU A 314 -13.24 -5.44 5.37
CA LEU A 314 -14.19 -4.36 5.16
C LEU A 314 -15.50 -4.58 5.91
N SER A 315 -15.86 -5.83 6.21
CA SER A 315 -17.09 -6.17 6.96
C SER A 315 -17.07 -5.57 8.38
N GLY A 316 -15.87 -5.47 8.98
CA GLY A 316 -15.64 -4.91 10.31
C GLY A 316 -15.78 -3.38 10.40
N TYR A 317 -16.00 -2.68 9.28
CA TYR A 317 -16.20 -1.23 9.30
C TYR A 317 -17.64 -0.87 9.67
N ALA A 318 -17.81 0.06 10.62
CA ALA A 318 -19.15 0.55 10.98
C ALA A 318 -19.87 1.20 9.78
N HIS A 319 -19.14 1.98 8.98
CA HIS A 319 -19.64 2.69 7.80
C HIS A 319 -18.49 3.06 6.85
N GLY A 320 -18.74 3.28 5.56
CA GLY A 320 -17.71 3.69 4.58
C GLY A 320 -16.98 5.00 4.91
N ASN A 321 -17.56 5.85 5.75
CA ASN A 321 -16.88 7.06 6.25
C ASN A 321 -15.72 6.71 7.21
N ALA A 322 -15.77 5.57 7.89
CA ALA A 322 -14.64 5.07 8.68
C ALA A 322 -13.49 4.64 7.76
N LEU A 323 -13.78 3.99 6.62
CA LEU A 323 -12.78 3.66 5.61
C LEU A 323 -12.15 4.93 5.01
N LEU A 324 -12.96 5.95 4.70
CA LEU A 324 -12.44 7.24 4.21
C LEU A 324 -11.53 7.93 5.23
N ARG A 325 -11.88 7.91 6.52
CA ARG A 325 -11.02 8.45 7.57
C ARG A 325 -9.72 7.64 7.66
N HIS A 326 -9.79 6.31 7.57
CA HIS A 326 -8.61 5.46 7.57
C HIS A 326 -7.68 5.75 6.37
N ALA A 327 -8.24 6.10 5.22
CA ALA A 327 -7.50 6.55 4.03
C ALA A 327 -7.02 8.03 4.12
N GLY A 328 -7.44 8.79 5.13
CA GLY A 328 -7.18 10.24 5.19
C GLY A 328 -7.89 11.04 4.09
N LEU A 329 -9.02 10.50 3.59
CA LEU A 329 -9.91 11.13 2.59
C LEU A 329 -11.04 11.93 3.23
N ASN A 330 -11.11 12.01 4.56
CA ASN A 330 -12.05 12.89 5.25
C ASN A 330 -11.60 14.35 5.10
N LEU A 331 -12.58 15.26 5.01
CA LEU A 331 -12.31 16.68 5.05
C LEU A 331 -11.88 17.09 6.48
N ALA A 332 -10.89 17.98 6.54
CA ALA A 332 -10.46 18.66 7.74
C ALA A 332 -10.75 20.15 7.56
N GLU A 333 -11.38 20.71 8.57
CA GLU A 333 -11.58 22.15 8.68
C GLU A 333 -10.35 22.74 9.39
N ALA A 334 -9.74 23.76 8.80
CA ALA A 334 -8.75 24.59 9.46
C ALA A 334 -9.45 25.89 9.85
N SER A 335 -10.16 25.89 10.97
CA SER A 335 -10.81 27.08 11.51
C SER A 335 -10.28 27.36 12.90
N SER A 336 -9.90 28.62 13.15
CA SER A 336 -9.44 29.10 14.46
C SER A 336 -10.13 30.41 14.77
N GLY A 337 -10.93 30.45 15.84
CA GLY A 337 -11.62 31.65 16.32
C GLY A 337 -12.39 32.39 15.22
N LYS A 338 -11.77 33.45 14.67
CA LYS A 338 -12.34 34.33 13.65
C LYS A 338 -12.04 33.92 12.19
N TRP A 339 -11.16 32.95 11.94
CA TRP A 339 -10.78 32.53 10.58
C TRP A 339 -11.40 31.20 10.20
N ARG A 340 -12.16 31.17 9.10
CA ARG A 340 -12.62 29.94 8.44
C ARG A 340 -11.75 29.66 7.22
N GLY A 341 -10.83 28.71 7.35
CA GLY A 341 -10.01 28.24 6.26
C GLY A 341 -10.75 27.38 5.24
N LYS A 342 -10.10 27.13 4.10
CA LYS A 342 -10.63 26.21 3.09
C LYS A 342 -10.63 24.78 3.65
N MET A 343 -11.75 24.08 3.50
CA MET A 343 -11.80 22.64 3.78
C MET A 343 -10.82 21.89 2.87
N VAL A 344 -9.87 21.20 3.47
CA VAL A 344 -8.85 20.40 2.78
C VAL A 344 -9.01 18.92 3.13
N LEU A 345 -8.49 18.03 2.30
CA LEU A 345 -8.35 16.63 2.70
C LEU A 345 -7.40 16.55 3.90
N SER A 346 -7.77 15.78 4.92
CA SER A 346 -6.95 15.63 6.12
C SER A 346 -5.56 15.09 5.79
N LYS A 347 -5.48 14.14 4.84
CA LYS A 347 -4.29 13.32 4.52
C LYS A 347 -3.69 12.61 5.74
N ARG A 348 -4.35 12.67 6.91
CA ARG A 348 -4.01 12.01 8.17
C ARG A 348 -4.64 10.62 8.21
N GLY A 349 -4.10 9.72 7.40
CA GLY A 349 -4.50 8.32 7.26
C GLY A 349 -3.54 7.60 6.30
N ARG A 350 -3.81 6.32 5.99
CA ARG A 350 -2.93 5.46 5.19
C ARG A 350 -2.81 5.95 3.73
N PRO A 351 -1.62 6.44 3.30
CA PRO A 351 -1.43 6.97 1.95
C PRO A 351 -1.62 5.93 0.85
N ARG A 352 -1.23 4.68 1.12
CA ARG A 352 -1.40 3.55 0.19
C ARG A 352 -2.88 3.21 -0.02
N LEU A 353 -3.66 3.13 1.05
CA LEU A 353 -5.12 2.97 0.96
C LEU A 353 -5.76 4.05 0.10
N ARG A 354 -5.37 5.32 0.35
CA ARG A 354 -5.84 6.46 -0.43
C ARG A 354 -5.53 6.32 -1.92
N ARG A 355 -4.31 5.89 -2.25
CA ARG A 355 -3.87 5.66 -3.63
C ARG A 355 -4.70 4.56 -4.29
N PHE A 356 -4.94 3.43 -3.64
CA PHE A 356 -5.72 2.34 -4.24
C PHE A 356 -7.19 2.70 -4.45
N ILE A 357 -7.83 3.38 -3.50
CA ILE A 357 -9.20 3.89 -3.68
C ILE A 357 -9.26 4.87 -4.86
N TYR A 358 -8.26 5.75 -4.99
CA TYR A 358 -8.17 6.67 -6.12
C TYR A 358 -8.02 5.94 -7.46
N LEU A 359 -7.08 5.00 -7.57
CA LEU A 359 -6.84 4.24 -8.79
C LEU A 359 -8.07 3.40 -9.19
N MET A 360 -8.72 2.76 -8.22
CA MET A 360 -9.97 2.04 -8.44
C MET A 360 -11.06 2.97 -8.99
N THR A 361 -11.22 4.15 -8.37
CA THR A 361 -12.22 5.14 -8.81
C THR A 361 -11.93 5.63 -10.24
N MET A 362 -10.66 5.88 -10.58
CA MET A 362 -10.26 6.27 -11.93
C MET A 362 -10.59 5.18 -12.96
N CYS A 363 -10.28 3.92 -12.65
CA CYS A 363 -10.63 2.79 -13.51
C CYS A 363 -12.15 2.70 -13.70
N MET A 364 -12.93 2.79 -12.62
CA MET A 364 -14.38 2.80 -12.68
C MET A 364 -14.94 3.96 -13.53
N VAL A 365 -14.40 5.17 -13.43
CA VAL A 365 -14.82 6.29 -14.31
C VAL A 365 -14.56 5.96 -15.79
N MET A 366 -13.48 5.24 -16.10
CA MET A 366 -13.13 4.87 -17.48
C MET A 366 -13.95 3.70 -18.03
N THR A 367 -14.41 2.77 -17.19
CA THR A 367 -15.00 1.49 -17.64
C THR A 367 -16.45 1.30 -17.24
N ASN A 368 -16.92 1.94 -16.17
CA ASN A 368 -18.28 1.81 -15.63
C ASN A 368 -19.17 2.97 -16.12
N PRO A 369 -20.24 2.70 -16.89
CA PRO A 369 -21.12 3.75 -17.43
C PRO A 369 -21.73 4.66 -16.36
N ASP A 370 -22.18 4.11 -15.24
CA ASP A 370 -22.89 4.87 -14.20
C ASP A 370 -21.95 5.80 -13.43
N VAL A 371 -20.76 5.31 -13.11
CA VAL A 371 -19.72 6.12 -12.45
C VAL A 371 -19.25 7.24 -13.38
N ARG A 372 -19.16 6.96 -14.67
CA ARG A 372 -18.82 7.95 -15.70
C ARG A 372 -19.91 9.01 -15.86
N ALA A 373 -21.17 8.60 -15.93
CA ALA A 373 -22.31 9.52 -15.97
C ALA A 373 -22.32 10.44 -14.75
N LEU A 374 -22.07 9.89 -13.56
CA LEU A 374 -21.97 10.70 -12.34
C LEU A 374 -20.75 11.63 -12.34
N HIS A 375 -19.64 11.21 -12.95
CA HIS A 375 -18.48 12.08 -13.15
C HIS A 375 -18.81 13.27 -14.04
N HIS A 376 -19.44 13.03 -15.20
CA HIS A 376 -19.90 14.08 -16.13
C HIS A 376 -20.90 15.00 -15.46
N TYR A 377 -21.94 14.48 -14.82
CA TYR A 377 -22.92 15.28 -14.08
C TYR A 377 -22.27 16.19 -13.02
N ASN A 378 -21.29 15.68 -12.26
CA ASN A 378 -20.54 16.48 -11.29
C ASN A 378 -19.74 17.62 -11.96
N VAL A 379 -19.18 17.40 -13.14
CA VAL A 379 -18.35 18.39 -13.86
C VAL A 379 -19.22 19.39 -14.62
N ASP A 380 -20.21 18.91 -15.37
CA ASP A 380 -20.95 19.70 -16.34
C ASP A 380 -22.14 20.41 -15.71
N VAL A 381 -22.85 19.75 -14.77
CA VAL A 381 -24.02 20.32 -14.08
C VAL A 381 -23.61 20.98 -12.78
N LYS A 382 -22.89 20.27 -11.90
CA LYS A 382 -22.45 20.82 -10.60
C LYS A 382 -21.22 21.72 -10.69
N LYS A 383 -20.68 21.94 -11.90
CA LYS A 383 -19.52 22.78 -12.20
C LYS A 383 -18.29 22.48 -11.32
N LEU A 384 -18.12 21.22 -10.91
CA LEU A 384 -16.96 20.79 -10.13
C LEU A 384 -15.74 20.63 -11.04
N LYS A 385 -14.57 21.08 -10.59
CA LYS A 385 -13.30 20.72 -11.24
C LYS A 385 -13.18 19.19 -11.33
N LYS A 386 -12.64 18.67 -12.44
CA LYS A 386 -12.47 17.22 -12.70
C LYS A 386 -11.91 16.46 -11.49
N MET A 387 -10.82 16.95 -10.90
CA MET A 387 -10.21 16.31 -9.73
C MET A 387 -11.11 16.31 -8.48
N LYS A 388 -11.90 17.38 -8.26
CA LYS A 388 -12.87 17.43 -7.15
C LYS A 388 -13.99 16.40 -7.35
N SER A 389 -14.44 16.20 -8.59
CA SER A 389 -15.39 15.15 -8.93
C SER A 389 -14.83 13.76 -8.62
N ILE A 390 -13.57 13.46 -8.99
CA ILE A 390 -12.93 12.18 -8.66
C ILE A 390 -12.85 11.97 -7.14
N MET A 391 -12.40 12.97 -6.36
CA MET A 391 -12.33 12.83 -4.89
C MET A 391 -13.71 12.59 -4.25
N LYS A 392 -14.76 13.22 -4.79
CA LYS A 392 -16.14 12.98 -4.37
C LYS A 392 -16.57 11.54 -4.68
N LEU A 393 -16.21 11.03 -5.85
CA LEU A 393 -16.47 9.65 -6.26
C LEU A 393 -15.69 8.62 -5.42
N CYS A 394 -14.44 8.90 -5.02
CA CYS A 394 -13.71 8.07 -4.05
C CYS A 394 -14.53 7.87 -2.76
N GLY A 395 -15.20 8.94 -2.31
CA GLY A 395 -16.13 8.90 -1.18
C GLY A 395 -17.28 7.91 -1.39
N LYS A 396 -17.84 7.87 -2.60
CA LYS A 396 -18.95 7.01 -2.97
C LYS A 396 -18.51 5.54 -3.12
N VAL A 397 -17.37 5.31 -3.79
CA VAL A 397 -16.74 4.00 -3.94
C VAL A 397 -16.40 3.41 -2.56
N ALA A 398 -15.80 4.17 -1.64
CA ALA A 398 -15.50 3.66 -0.30
C ALA A 398 -16.75 3.22 0.49
N ARG A 399 -17.89 3.92 0.32
CA ARG A 399 -19.17 3.54 0.92
C ARG A 399 -19.76 2.30 0.26
N MET A 400 -19.67 2.20 -1.07
CA MET A 400 -20.07 1.02 -1.83
C MET A 400 -19.31 -0.22 -1.36
N LEU A 401 -17.98 -0.14 -1.26
CA LEU A 401 -17.12 -1.26 -0.84
C LEU A 401 -17.52 -1.79 0.55
N VAL A 402 -17.66 -0.89 1.54
CA VAL A 402 -18.07 -1.29 2.90
C VAL A 402 -19.52 -1.78 2.93
N GLY A 403 -20.43 -1.16 2.16
CA GLY A 403 -21.82 -1.58 2.09
C GLY A 403 -21.96 -3.02 1.59
N LEU A 404 -21.33 -3.34 0.47
CA LEU A 404 -21.37 -4.68 -0.14
C LEU A 404 -20.63 -5.73 0.69
N ALA A 405 -19.52 -5.35 1.34
CA ALA A 405 -18.82 -6.25 2.26
C ALA A 405 -19.67 -6.66 3.47
N LYS A 406 -20.62 -5.81 3.90
CA LYS A 406 -21.51 -6.08 5.04
C LYS A 406 -22.80 -6.78 4.65
N SER A 407 -23.44 -6.34 3.57
CA SER A 407 -24.77 -6.84 3.20
C SER A 407 -24.72 -8.19 2.49
N SER A 408 -23.55 -8.61 2.00
CA SER A 408 -23.42 -9.77 1.09
C SER A 408 -24.37 -9.71 -0.12
N GLU A 409 -25.01 -8.57 -0.40
CA GLU A 409 -25.89 -8.39 -1.55
C GLU A 409 -25.10 -8.31 -2.85
N ALA A 410 -25.73 -8.67 -3.97
CA ALA A 410 -25.17 -8.42 -5.28
C ALA A 410 -25.10 -6.90 -5.56
N TYR A 411 -24.06 -6.48 -6.28
CA TYR A 411 -23.94 -5.10 -6.72
C TYR A 411 -25.16 -4.70 -7.59
N SER A 412 -25.86 -3.65 -7.17
CA SER A 412 -26.92 -3.01 -7.96
C SER A 412 -26.54 -1.56 -8.20
N SER A 413 -26.36 -1.20 -9.47
CA SER A 413 -25.98 0.16 -9.82
C SER A 413 -27.03 1.19 -9.41
N ALA A 414 -28.32 0.86 -9.52
CA ALA A 414 -29.42 1.73 -9.09
C ALA A 414 -29.37 2.05 -7.58
N LYS A 415 -29.02 1.07 -6.74
CA LYS A 415 -28.86 1.27 -5.28
C LYS A 415 -27.65 2.15 -4.94
N VAL A 416 -26.54 1.97 -5.65
CA VAL A 416 -25.27 2.65 -5.36
C VAL A 416 -25.19 4.03 -6.01
N PHE A 417 -25.78 4.19 -7.19
CA PHE A 417 -25.75 5.39 -8.02
C PHE A 417 -27.15 5.86 -8.45
N PRO A 418 -28.05 6.21 -7.51
CA PRO A 418 -29.44 6.58 -7.83
C PRO A 418 -29.61 7.89 -8.63
N GLN A 419 -28.53 8.62 -8.91
CA GLN A 419 -28.53 9.86 -9.70
C GLN A 419 -28.06 9.64 -11.15
N SER A 420 -27.80 8.39 -11.56
CA SER A 420 -27.45 8.03 -12.95
C SER A 420 -28.60 7.41 -13.73
N ALA A 421 -29.79 7.30 -13.13
CA ALA A 421 -31.04 6.95 -13.79
C ALA A 421 -31.73 8.20 -14.32
#